data_AF-A0A4R6IG15-F1
#
_entry.id   AF-A0A4R6IG15-F1
#
_cell.length_a   1.000
_cell.length_b   1.000
_cell.length_c   1.000
_cell.angle_alpha   90.00
_cell.angle_beta   90.00
_cell.angle_gamma   90.00
#
_symmetry.space_group_name_H-M   'P 1'
#
loop_
_entity.id
_entity.type
_entity.pdbx_description
1 polymer ?
#
loop_
_entity_poly.entity_id
_entity_poly.type
_entity_poly.pdbx_seq_one_letter_code
_entity_poly.pdbx_strand_id
1 'polypeptide(L)' 'MHTDDKNKCFLILVVGDVLVARARKPRMDSVILLKLANVYLIIWDWLEFCTAFPVAAEE' A
#
# COMPACT_ATOMS: atom_id res chain seq x y z
N MET A 1 -9.94 31.26 -7.23
CA MET A 1 -10.38 29.87 -7.01
C MET A 1 -9.56 29.34 -5.84
N HIS A 2 -10.09 29.37 -4.62
CA HIS A 2 -9.40 28.82 -3.45
C HIS A 2 -9.67 27.32 -3.45
N THR A 3 -8.76 26.52 -4.02
CA THR A 3 -8.81 25.07 -3.82
C THR A 3 -8.41 24.83 -2.37
N ASP A 4 -9.37 24.46 -1.53
CA ASP A 4 -9.12 24.12 -0.14
C ASP A 4 -8.33 22.79 -0.14
N ASP A 5 -7.01 22.89 -0.02
CA ASP A 5 -6.04 21.79 -0.08
C ASP A 5 -6.13 20.82 1.12
N LYS A 6 -7.18 20.95 1.95
CA LYS A 6 -7.20 20.44 3.32
C LYS A 6 -7.55 18.96 3.44
N ASN A 7 -8.27 18.37 2.48
CA ASN A 7 -8.66 16.96 2.53
C ASN A 7 -8.22 16.23 1.26
N LYS A 8 -6.94 15.89 1.19
CA LYS A 8 -6.38 15.06 0.11
C LYS A 8 -6.35 13.60 0.56
N CYS A 9 -6.89 12.71 -0.27
CA CYS A 9 -6.74 11.27 -0.11
C CYS A 9 -5.60 10.76 -1.00
N PHE A 10 -4.81 9.82 -0.49
CA PHE A 10 -3.71 9.18 -1.19
C PHE A 10 -3.96 7.68 -1.22
N LEU A 11 -4.04 7.09 -2.41
CA LEU A 11 -3.98 5.64 -2.58
C LEU A 11 -2.52 5.23 -2.68
N ILE A 12 -2.09 4.33 -1.80
CA ILE A 12 -0.76 3.74 -1.79
C ILE A 12 -0.89 2.26 -2.07
N LEU A 13 -0.12 1.77 -3.03
CA LEU A 13 0.02 0.35 -3.32
C LEU A 13 1.44 -0.11 -2.95
N VAL A 14 1.53 -1.11 -2.08
CA VAL A 14 2.79 -1.73 -1.65
C VAL A 14 2.82 -3.16 -2.14
N VAL A 15 3.88 -3.53 -2.86
CA VAL A 15 4.12 -4.89 -3.33
C VAL A 15 5.50 -5.33 -2.83
N GLY A 16 5.58 -6.52 -2.25
CA GLY A 16 6.84 -7.07 -1.80
C GLY A 16 6.70 -8.38 -1.06
N ASP A 17 7.77 -8.82 -0.40
CA ASP A 17 7.77 -10.03 0.41
C ASP A 17 7.71 -9.70 1.90
N VAL A 18 7.02 -10.54 2.66
CA VAL A 18 7.07 -10.56 4.14
C VAL A 18 7.68 -11.87 4.62
N LEU A 19 8.53 -11.79 5.65
CA LEU A 19 9.09 -12.96 6.30
C LEU A 19 8.12 -13.46 7.39
N VAL A 20 7.52 -14.63 7.16
CA VAL A 20 6.61 -15.29 8.11
C VAL A 20 7.20 -16.65 8.48
N ALA A 21 7.52 -16.85 9.76
CA ALA A 21 8.08 -18.12 10.26
C ALA A 21 9.29 -18.63 9.44
N ARG A 22 10.19 -17.71 9.05
CA ARG A 22 11.38 -17.95 8.19
C ARG A 22 11.09 -18.25 6.71
N ALA A 23 9.83 -18.26 6.27
CA ALA A 23 9.48 -18.32 4.86
C ALA A 23 9.19 -16.91 4.31
N ARG A 24 9.70 -16.59 3.12
CA ARG A 24 9.27 -15.39 2.38
C ARG A 24 7.91 -15.67 1.74
N LYS A 25 6.96 -14.77 1.96
CA LYS A 25 5.65 -14.80 1.33
C LYS A 25 5.40 -13.48 0.59
N PRO A 26 5.12 -13.51 -0.72
CA PRO A 26 4.77 -12.30 -1.44
C PRO A 26 3.41 -11.78 -0.96
N ARG A 27 3.27 -10.46 -0.89
CA ARG A 27 2.05 -9.77 -0.50
C ARG A 27 1.85 -8.49 -1.29
N MET A 28 0.59 -8.08 -1.34
CA MET A 28 0.15 -6.80 -1.87
C MET A 28 -0.71 -6.12 -0.82
N ASP A 29 -0.37 -4.89 -0.47
CA ASP A 29 -1.15 -4.05 0.43
C ASP A 29 -1.65 -2.81 -0.32
N SER A 30 -2.92 -2.48 -0.17
CA SER A 30 -3.49 -1.23 -0.66
C SER A 30 -4.05 -0.42 0.49
N VAL A 31 -3.57 0.81 0.65
CA VAL A 31 -3.91 1.68 1.78
C VAL A 31 -4.39 3.02 1.25
N ILE A 32 -5.51 3.53 1.76
CA ILE A 32 -5.96 4.90 1.50
C ILE A 32 -5.68 5.76 2.73
N LEU A 33 -4.88 6.80 2.54
CA LEU A 33 -4.55 7.78 3.57
C LEU A 33 -5.33 9.08 3.34
N LEU A 34 -6.02 9.57 4.37
CA LEU A 34 -6.56 10.93 4.41
C LEU A 34 -5.57 11.85 5.13
N LYS A 35 -5.12 12.92 4.46
CA LYS A 35 -4.30 13.95 5.11
C LYS A 35 -5.17 14.86 5.99
N LEU A 36 -4.85 14.89 7.27
CA LEU A 36 -5.47 15.75 8.28
C LEU A 36 -4.41 16.69 8.86
N ALA A 37 -4.38 17.94 8.40
CA ALA A 37 -3.34 18.91 8.75
C ALA A 37 -1.91 18.34 8.58
N ASN A 38 -1.30 17.87 9.68
CA ASN A 38 0.06 17.34 9.75
C ASN A 38 0.13 15.81 9.98
N VAL A 39 -1.00 15.11 9.94
CA VAL A 39 -1.08 13.65 10.18
C VAL A 39 -1.80 12.99 9.00
N TYR A 40 -1.50 11.71 8.75
CA TYR A 40 -2.23 10.87 7.81
C TYR A 40 -3.05 9.84 8.58
N LEU A 41 -4.35 9.79 8.31
CA LEU A 41 -5.25 8.78 8.85
C LEU A 41 -5.46 7.68 7.79
N ILE A 42 -5.25 6.43 8.17
CA ILE A 42 -5.64 5.29 7.32
C ILE A 42 -7.16 5.18 7.37
N ILE A 43 -7.81 5.35 6.22
CA ILE A 43 -9.27 5.23 6.09
C ILE A 43 -9.69 3.95 5.36
N TRP A 44 -8.74 3.26 4.73
CA TRP A 44 -8.91 1.94 4.14
C TRP A 44 -7.58 1.20 4.19
N ASP A 45 -7.62 -0.07 4.55
CA ASP A 45 -6.47 -0.97 4.56
C ASP A 45 -6.92 -2.34 4.06
N TRP A 46 -6.26 -2.83 3.03
CA TRP A 46 -6.49 -4.14 2.46
C TRP A 46 -5.16 -4.83 2.19
N LEU A 47 -5.06 -6.07 2.65
CA LEU A 47 -3.87 -6.90 2.53
C LEU A 47 -4.25 -8.23 1.90
N GLU A 48 -3.45 -8.66 0.92
CA GLU A 48 -3.59 -9.95 0.27
C GLU A 48 -2.23 -10.65 0.14
N PHE A 49 -2.18 -11.92 0.53
CA PHE A 49 -1.04 -12.77 0.23
C PHE A 49 -1.13 -13.25 -1.22
N CYS A 50 -0.08 -13.01 -1.98
CA CYS A 50 -0.02 -13.45 -3.37
C CYS A 50 0.64 -14.84 -3.46
N THR A 51 0.31 -15.60 -4.49
CA THR A 51 0.92 -16.92 -4.72
C THR A 51 2.22 -16.82 -5.56
N ALA A 52 2.36 -15.77 -6.37
CA ALA A 52 3.62 -15.24 -6.93
C ALA A 52 3.31 -13.93 -7.68
N PHE A 53 4.14 -12.90 -7.54
CA PHE A 53 4.22 -11.86 -8.59
C PHE A 53 5.06 -12.45 -9.72
N PRO A 54 4.65 -12.36 -10.99
CA PRO A 54 5.50 -12.79 -12.09
C PRO A 54 6.75 -11.91 -12.07
N VAL A 55 7.81 -12.41 -11.44
CA VAL A 55 9.16 -11.96 -11.73
C VAL A 55 9.33 -12.35 -13.19
N ALA A 56 9.32 -11.37 -14.09
CA ALA A 56 9.87 -11.60 -15.41
C ALA A 56 11.27 -12.13 -15.16
N ALA A 57 11.48 -13.42 -15.45
CA ALA A 57 12.81 -13.96 -15.54
C ALA A 57 13.47 -13.18 -16.68
N GLU A 58 14.26 -12.17 -16.32
CA GLU A 58 15.23 -11.61 -17.27
C GLU A 58 16.18 -12.75 -17.64
N GLU A 59 16.27 -13.02 -18.95
CA GLU A 59 17.25 -13.92 -19.57
C GLU A 59 18.69 -13.42 -19.37
#